data_AF-A0AAF6B9U5-F1
#
_entry.id   AF-A0AAF6B9U5-F1
#
_cell.length_a   1.000
_cell.length_b   1.000
_cell.length_c   1.000
_cell.angle_alpha   90.00
_cell.angle_beta   90.00
_cell.angle_gamma   90.00
#
_symmetry.space_group_name_H-M   'P 1'
#
loop_
_entity.id
_entity.type
_entity.pdbx_description
1 polymer ?
#
loop_
_entity_poly.entity_id
_entity_poly.type
_entity_poly.pdbx_seq_one_letter_code
_entity_poly.pdbx_strand_id
1 'polypeptide(L)' 'MPGYCQDGHYWTMGKLPMFGCKDSGTVLSEIEACKAVYSRHCFLRFLGLDSIKQIQCSAFIVHKRTGP' A
#
# COMPACT_ATOMS: atom_id res chain seq x y z
N MET A 1 -15.49 -23.78 3.95
CA MET A 1 -15.41 -23.74 2.47
C MET A 1 -13.99 -23.41 2.06
N PRO A 2 -13.41 -24.09 1.06
CA PRO A 2 -12.14 -23.67 0.49
C PRO A 2 -12.28 -22.23 -0.01
N GLY A 3 -11.53 -21.30 0.60
CA GLY A 3 -11.52 -19.88 0.24
C GLY A 3 -12.11 -18.90 1.26
N TYR A 4 -12.59 -19.35 2.43
CA TYR A 4 -13.07 -18.44 3.47
C TYR A 4 -12.15 -18.42 4.69
N CYS A 5 -11.80 -17.20 5.12
CA CYS A 5 -10.94 -16.81 6.25
C CYS A 5 -9.45 -17.12 6.12
N GLN A 6 -8.77 -16.34 5.30
CA GLN A 6 -7.39 -15.94 5.61
C GLN A 6 -7.44 -14.51 6.16
N ASP A 7 -7.71 -14.42 7.46
CA ASP A 7 -7.76 -13.15 8.19
C ASP A 7 -6.39 -12.46 8.09
N GLY A 8 -6.32 -11.40 7.27
CA GLY A 8 -5.08 -10.67 6.96
C GLY A 8 -4.93 -10.17 5.52
N HIS A 9 -5.87 -10.52 4.62
CA HIS A 9 -5.84 -10.07 3.22
C HIS A 9 -6.05 -8.56 3.06
N TYR A 10 -6.94 -7.99 3.88
CA TYR A 10 -7.29 -6.56 3.85
C TYR A 10 -6.42 -5.76 4.82
N TRP A 11 -5.83 -4.69 4.31
CA TRP A 11 -5.02 -3.76 5.08
C TRP A 11 -5.73 -2.40 5.08
N THR A 12 -5.48 -1.59 6.10
CA THR A 12 -5.98 -0.20 6.14
C THR A 12 -5.34 0.61 5.02
N MET A 13 -6.17 1.30 4.23
CA MET A 13 -5.68 2.23 3.22
C MET A 13 -5.13 3.50 3.89
N GLY A 14 -3.88 3.82 3.59
CA GLY A 14 -3.33 5.15 3.87
C GLY A 14 -3.82 6.11 2.80
N LYS A 15 -4.80 6.96 3.15
CA LYS A 15 -5.47 7.91 2.23
C LYS A 15 -6.25 7.23 1.09
N LEU A 16 -6.47 7.97 0.00
CA LEU A 16 -7.19 7.57 -1.22
C LEU A 16 -6.21 7.28 -2.37
N PRO A 17 -6.60 6.47 -3.37
CA PRO A 17 -5.79 6.27 -4.57
C PRO A 17 -5.52 7.62 -5.26
N MET A 18 -4.24 7.90 -5.54
CA MET A 18 -3.86 9.09 -6.31
C MET A 18 -4.27 8.91 -7.77
N PHE A 19 -5.46 9.41 -8.13
CA PHE A 19 -5.92 9.42 -9.51
C PHE A 19 -5.16 10.48 -10.33
N GLY A 20 -4.60 10.09 -11.46
CA GLY A 20 -4.02 11.03 -12.44
C GLY A 20 -2.63 11.59 -12.10
N CYS A 21 -2.00 11.16 -11.01
CA CYS A 21 -0.61 11.52 -10.71
C CYS A 21 0.34 10.79 -11.68
N LYS A 22 0.97 11.55 -12.59
CA LYS A 22 1.99 11.05 -13.53
C LYS A 22 3.44 11.26 -13.03
N ASP A 23 3.59 11.93 -11.90
CA ASP A 23 4.88 12.28 -11.33
C ASP A 23 5.28 11.29 -10.23
N SER A 24 6.50 10.77 -10.30
CA SER A 24 7.05 9.82 -9.32
C SER A 24 7.48 10.52 -8.03
N GLY A 25 7.84 11.80 -8.07
CA GLY A 25 8.27 12.57 -6.90
C GLY A 25 7.15 12.72 -5.87
N THR A 26 5.92 12.98 -6.35
CA THR A 26 4.73 13.07 -5.49
C THR A 26 4.46 11.76 -4.75
N VAL A 27 4.61 10.62 -5.44
CA VAL A 27 4.42 9.29 -4.85
C VAL A 27 5.45 9.00 -3.75
N LEU A 28 6.71 9.37 -3.98
CA LEU A 28 7.77 9.18 -2.99
C LEU A 28 7.55 10.04 -1.74
N SER A 29 7.12 11.29 -1.92
CA SER A 29 6.81 12.19 -0.81
C SER A 29 5.67 11.67 0.08
N GLU A 30 4.61 11.12 -0.54
CA GLU A 30 3.52 10.51 0.21
C GLU A 30 3.94 9.27 0.98
N ILE A 31 4.78 8.44 0.36
CA ILE A 31 5.34 7.26 1.01
C ILE A 31 6.15 7.67 2.24
N GLU A 32 6.96 8.73 2.17
CA GLU A 32 7.74 9.24 3.29
C GLU A 32 6.85 9.80 4.41
N ALA A 33 5.82 10.58 4.08
CA ALA A 33 4.85 11.06 5.05
C ALA A 33 4.12 9.90 5.75
N CYS A 34 3.73 8.87 5.00
CA CYS A 34 3.05 7.70 5.54
C CYS A 34 4.00 6.85 6.40
N LYS A 35 5.27 6.70 5.98
CA LYS A 35 6.32 6.06 6.77
C LYS A 35 6.52 6.78 8.10
N ALA A 36 6.57 8.12 8.13
CA ALA A 36 6.77 8.87 9.38
C ALA A 36 5.64 8.64 10.40
N VAL A 37 4.38 8.64 9.94
CA VAL A 37 3.20 8.45 10.80
C VAL A 37 3.10 7.03 11.34
N TYR A 38 3.41 6.01 10.54
CA TYR A 38 3.16 4.60 10.87
C TYR A 38 4.42 3.77 11.15
N SER A 39 5.58 4.42 11.28
CA SER A 39 6.94 3.80 11.36
C SER A 39 7.14 2.73 12.45
N ARG A 40 6.32 2.70 13.50
CA ARG A 40 6.59 1.85 14.67
C ARG A 40 5.85 0.51 14.70
N HIS A 41 4.73 0.37 14.00
CA HIS A 41 3.84 -0.78 14.22
C HIS A 41 3.30 -1.47 12.96
N CYS A 42 3.46 -0.88 11.77
CA CYS A 42 2.73 -1.34 10.58
C CYS A 42 3.66 -1.69 9.41
N PHE A 43 3.25 -2.70 8.63
CA PHE A 43 3.81 -2.95 7.31
C PHE A 43 3.19 -1.99 6.31
N LEU A 44 4.00 -1.40 5.45
CA LEU A 44 3.53 -0.52 4.39
C LEU A 44 3.71 -1.22 3.04
N ARG A 45 2.60 -1.41 2.32
CA ARG A 45 2.60 -1.91 0.94
C ARG A 45 2.14 -0.82 -0.01
N PHE A 46 2.84 -0.68 -1.13
CA PHE A 46 2.41 0.11 -2.25
C PHE A 46 1.59 -0.76 -3.19
N LEU A 47 0.55 -0.18 -3.80
CA LEU A 47 -0.35 -0.87 -4.71
C LEU A 47 -0.56 -0.06 -5.98
N GLY A 48 -0.23 -0.66 -7.12
CA GLY A 48 -0.62 -0.20 -8.44
C GLY A 48 -1.93 -0.82 -8.87
N LEU A 49 -2.94 0.01 -9.14
CA LEU A 49 -4.26 -0.40 -9.61
C LEU A 49 -4.41 -0.03 -11.09
N ASP A 50 -4.90 -0.97 -11.89
CA ASP A 50 -5.35 -0.72 -13.26
C ASP A 50 -6.88 -0.60 -13.28
N SER A 51 -7.37 0.57 -13.71
CA SER A 51 -8.81 0.87 -13.73
C SER A 51 -9.56 0.18 -14.86
N ILE A 52 -8.89 -0.21 -15.95
CA ILE A 52 -9.52 -0.86 -17.11
C ILE A 52 -9.74 -2.34 -16.78
N LYS A 53 -8.71 -2.99 -16.23
CA LYS A 53 -8.78 -4.41 -15.89
C LYS A 53 -9.35 -4.68 -14.50
N GLN A 54 -9.50 -3.65 -13.67
CA GLN A 54 -9.90 -3.75 -12.26
C GLN A 54 -9.06 -4.73 -11.45
N ILE A 55 -7.74 -4.75 -11.70
CA ILE A 55 -6.79 -5.67 -11.07
C ILE A 55 -5.67 -4.87 -10.39
N GLN A 56 -5.11 -5.46 -9.33
CA GLN A 56 -3.87 -5.04 -8.71
C GLN A 56 -2.69 -5.48 -9.58
N CYS A 57 -2.09 -4.57 -10.35
CA CYS A 57 -1.03 -4.90 -11.31
C CYS A 57 0.36 -4.98 -10.66
N SER A 58 0.60 -4.22 -9.60
CA SER A 58 1.87 -4.26 -8.89
C SER A 58 1.64 -4.06 -7.39
N ALA A 59 2.29 -4.88 -6.57
CA ALA A 59 2.27 -4.74 -5.12
C ALA A 59 3.67 -5.00 -4.57
N PHE A 60 4.21 -4.07 -3.80
CA PHE A 60 5.51 -4.27 -3.15
C PHE A 60 5.52 -3.66 -1.74
N ILE A 61 6.30 -4.28 -0.86
CA ILE A 61 6.48 -3.82 0.52
C ILE A 61 7.52 -2.71 0.54
N VAL A 62 7.13 -1.53 1.02
CA VAL A 62 7.97 -0.33 1.06
C VAL A 62 8.62 -0.13 2.42
N HIS A 63 7.96 -0.62 3.47
CA HIS A 63 8.48 -0.57 4.83
C HIS A 63 8.13 -1.87 5.55
N LYS A 64 9.17 -2.55 6.03
CA LYS A 64 9.07 -3.64 6.98
C LYS A 64 9.31 -3.08 8.37
N ARG A 65 8.47 -3.45 9.34
CA ARG A 65 8.73 -3.14 10.75
C ARG A 65 10.08 -3.76 11.12
N THR A 66 10.99 -2.95 11.64
CA THR A 66 12.28 -3.45 12.15
C THR A 66 12.07 -3.90 13.61
N GLY A 67 11.65 -5.17 13.77
CA GLY A 67 11.86 -5.99 14.99
C GLY A 67 10.61 -6.51 15.74
N PRO A 68 10.81 -7.48 16.66
CA PRO A 68 11.75 -8.61 16.53
C PRO A 68 11.33 -9.58 15.41
#